data_AF-A0A816LTR5-F1
#
_entry.id   AF-A0A816LTR5-F1
#
_cell.length_a   1.000
_cell.length_b   1.000
_cell.length_c   1.000
_cell.angle_alpha   90.00
_cell.angle_beta   90.00
_cell.angle_gamma   90.00
#
_symmetry.space_group_name_H-M   'P 1'
#
loop_
_entity.id
_entity.type
_entity.pdbx_description
1 polymer ?
#
loop_
_entity_poly.entity_id
_entity_poly.type
_entity_poly.pdbx_seq_one_letter_code
_entity_poly.pdbx_strand_id
1 'polypeptide(L)' 'MKSSKLHFVVLLIIISFILNIQSARIIDDSLSDCEFKGPCQKKTDCYKRCGVGKPPFKIALCEPYGSLRVCCCV' A
#
# COMPACT_ATOMS: atom_id res chain seq x y z
N MET A 1 10.88 -44.90 13.36
CA MET A 1 10.56 -43.88 12.33
C MET A 1 9.85 -42.72 13.01
N LYS A 2 10.61 -41.77 13.55
CA LYS A 2 10.10 -40.76 14.48
C LYS A 2 9.72 -39.49 13.70
N SER A 3 8.45 -39.10 13.82
CA SER A 3 8.00 -37.69 13.79
C SER A 3 8.17 -36.85 12.51
N SER A 4 8.37 -37.43 11.32
CA SER A 4 8.52 -36.62 10.08
C SER A 4 7.27 -35.77 9.75
N LYS A 5 6.07 -36.26 10.06
CA LYS A 5 4.81 -35.52 9.85
C LYS A 5 4.66 -34.29 10.75
N LEU A 6 5.13 -34.36 12.00
CA LEU A 6 5.04 -33.24 12.95
C LEU A 6 5.97 -32.10 12.54
N HIS A 7 7.19 -32.40 12.08
CA HIS A 7 8.12 -31.39 11.59
C HIS A 7 7.57 -30.66 10.36
N PHE A 8 6.89 -31.37 9.46
CA PHE A 8 6.27 -30.77 8.28
C PHE A 8 5.14 -29.81 8.64
N VAL A 9 4.27 -30.18 9.59
CA VAL A 9 3.17 -29.32 10.06
C VAL A 9 3.72 -28.06 10.73
N VAL A 10 4.76 -28.18 11.56
CA VAL A 10 5.39 -27.02 12.21
C VAL A 10 6.00 -26.06 11.16
N LEU A 11 6.63 -26.61 10.11
CA LEU A 11 7.21 -25.81 9.03
C LEU A 11 6.13 -25.01 8.26
N LEU A 12 4.98 -25.64 7.99
CA LEU A 12 3.84 -24.98 7.33
C LEU A 12 3.26 -23.84 8.17
N ILE A 13 3.19 -24.03 9.50
CA ILE A 13 2.73 -22.98 10.41
C ILE A 13 3.69 -21.78 10.34
N ILE A 14 5.00 -22.01 10.44
CA ILE A 14 6.00 -20.93 10.38
C ILE A 14 5.89 -20.14 9.07
N ILE A 15 5.76 -20.83 7.93
CA ILE A 15 5.61 -20.17 6.61
C ILE A 15 4.32 -19.32 6.57
N SER A 16 3.21 -19.84 7.09
CA SER A 16 1.93 -19.12 7.12
C SER A 16 1.98 -17.85 7.96
N PHE A 17 2.74 -17.88 9.07
CA PHE A 17 2.98 -16.69 9.90
C PHE A 17 3.87 -15.66 9.20
N ILE A 18 4.94 -16.09 8.52
CA ILE A 18 5.84 -15.18 7.78
C ILE A 18 5.10 -14.48 6.64
N LEU A 19 4.28 -15.20 5.87
CA LEU A 19 3.50 -14.62 4.77
C LEU A 19 2.44 -13.62 5.26
N ASN A 20 1.82 -13.87 6.42
CA ASN A 20 0.89 -12.90 7.03
C ASN A 20 1.58 -11.59 7.43
N ILE A 21 2.80 -11.67 7.98
CA ILE A 21 3.56 -10.48 8.41
C ILE A 21 4.00 -9.64 7.20
N GLN A 22 4.33 -10.29 6.08
CA GLN A 22 4.81 -9.59 4.89
C GLN A 22 3.67 -8.90 4.11
N SER A 23 2.46 -9.46 4.11
CA SER A 23 1.29 -8.83 3.47
C SER A 23 0.85 -7.52 4.12
N ALA A 24 1.27 -7.26 5.37
CA ALA A 24 0.95 -6.02 6.09
C ALA A 24 1.98 -4.90 5.88
N ARG A 25 3.10 -5.15 5.17
CA ARG A 25 4.22 -4.19 5.03
C ARG A 25 4.49 -3.73 3.60
N ILE A 26 3.63 -4.06 2.63
CA ILE A 26 3.73 -3.54 1.25
C ILE A 26 2.76 -2.37 1.08
N ILE A 27 2.82 -1.43 2.00
CA ILE A 27 2.21 -0.10 1.90
C ILE A 27 3.22 0.79 2.66
N ASP A 28 3.59 1.94 2.12
CA ASP A 28 4.44 2.96 2.78
C ASP A 28 5.98 2.93 2.56
N ASP A 29 6.47 2.64 1.36
CA ASP A 29 7.85 3.05 0.96
C ASP A 29 7.89 3.95 -0.31
N SER A 30 6.74 4.33 -0.88
CA SER A 30 6.66 5.23 -2.04
C SER A 30 6.17 6.65 -1.70
N LEU A 31 6.09 6.99 -0.41
CA LEU A 31 5.33 8.15 0.08
C LEU A 31 6.20 9.36 0.47
N SER A 32 7.49 9.39 0.16
CA SER A 32 8.36 10.53 0.52
C SER A 32 8.09 11.79 -0.33
N ASP A 33 7.54 11.64 -1.53
CA ASP A 33 7.27 12.75 -2.48
C ASP A 33 5.78 13.10 -2.63
N CYS A 34 4.93 12.60 -1.73
CA CYS A 34 3.48 12.72 -1.87
C CYS A 34 2.93 13.98 -1.18
N GLU A 35 2.43 14.95 -1.95
CA GLU A 35 1.67 16.08 -1.37
C GLU A 35 0.17 15.76 -1.28
N PHE A 36 -0.36 15.70 -0.06
CA PHE A 36 -1.77 15.36 0.19
C PHE A 36 -2.71 16.54 -0.02
N LYS A 37 -3.69 16.40 -0.93
CA LYS A 37 -4.68 17.46 -1.29
C LYS A 37 -6.14 17.11 -0.94
N GLY A 38 -6.36 16.31 0.10
CA GLY A 38 -7.70 15.98 0.62
C GLY A 38 -8.32 14.70 0.03
N PRO A 39 -9.59 14.38 0.35
CA PRO A 39 -10.16 13.06 0.11
C PRO A 39 -10.49 12.79 -1.37
N CYS A 40 -10.49 11.52 -1.76
CA CYS A 40 -10.85 11.05 -3.11
C CYS A 40 -11.62 9.72 -3.05
N GLN A 41 -12.39 9.44 -4.10
CA GLN A 41 -12.95 8.09 -4.33
C GLN A 41 -12.23 7.40 -5.49
N LYS A 42 -11.82 8.20 -6.49
CA LYS A 42 -11.13 7.76 -7.70
C LYS A 42 -9.96 8.70 -8.01
N LYS A 43 -8.98 8.20 -8.77
CA LYS A 43 -7.80 8.97 -9.23
C LYS A 43 -8.16 10.28 -9.94
N THR A 44 -9.23 10.30 -10.72
CA THR A 44 -9.67 11.48 -11.48
C THR A 44 -10.10 12.65 -10.61
N ASP A 45 -10.57 12.38 -9.38
CA ASP A 45 -10.99 13.41 -8.43
C ASP A 45 -9.80 14.31 -8.03
N CYS A 46 -8.59 13.77 -8.16
CA CYS A 46 -7.34 14.43 -7.79
C CYS A 46 -6.73 15.26 -8.94
N TYR A 47 -7.17 15.07 -10.20
CA TYR A 47 -6.55 15.72 -11.35
C TYR A 47 -6.60 17.25 -11.27
N LYS A 48 -7.77 17.79 -10.90
CA LYS A 48 -7.94 19.24 -10.72
C LYS A 48 -7.17 19.78 -9.51
N ARG A 49 -7.04 18.99 -8.44
CA ARG A 49 -6.37 19.39 -7.20
C ARG A 49 -4.84 19.36 -7.30
N CYS A 50 -4.30 18.36 -8.00
CA CYS A 50 -2.87 18.25 -8.27
C CYS A 50 -2.45 19.04 -9.52
N GLY A 51 -3.37 19.52 -10.35
CA GLY A 51 -3.01 20.22 -11.58
C GLY A 51 -2.28 19.32 -12.57
N VAL A 52 -2.71 18.06 -12.70
CA VAL A 52 -2.06 17.03 -13.53
C VAL A 52 -1.77 17.55 -14.93
N GLY A 53 -0.52 17.42 -15.36
CA GLY A 53 -0.03 17.94 -16.63
C GLY A 53 0.53 19.37 -16.56
N LYS A 54 0.58 19.98 -15.37
CA LYS A 54 1.22 21.28 -15.13
C LYS A 54 2.29 21.15 -14.03
N PRO A 55 3.46 21.78 -14.18
CA PRO A 55 4.46 21.80 -13.10
C PRO A 55 3.89 22.39 -11.80
N PRO A 56 4.28 21.89 -10.61
CA PRO A 56 5.30 20.86 -10.38
C PRO A 56 4.78 19.41 -10.47
N PHE A 57 3.47 19.17 -10.34
CA PHE A 57 2.91 17.82 -10.23
C PHE A 57 2.54 17.22 -11.58
N LYS A 58 3.15 16.08 -11.91
CA LYS A 58 2.89 15.38 -13.18
C LYS A 58 1.80 14.34 -13.03
N ILE A 59 1.60 13.82 -11.83
CA ILE A 59 0.77 12.65 -11.57
C ILE A 59 -0.10 12.90 -10.32
N ALA A 60 -1.29 12.31 -10.32
CA ALA A 60 -2.14 12.23 -9.14
C ALA A 60 -2.52 10.78 -8.87
N LEU A 61 -2.52 10.39 -7.60
CA LEU A 61 -2.96 9.09 -7.11
C LEU A 61 -4.07 9.26 -6.07
N CYS A 62 -4.85 8.21 -5.86
CA CYS A 62 -5.87 8.16 -4.80
C CYS A 62 -5.49 7.02 -3.85
N GLU A 63 -4.72 7.36 -2.83
CA GLU A 63 -4.07 6.41 -1.93
C GLU A 63 -4.87 6.25 -0.63
N PRO A 64 -4.83 5.07 0.01
CA PRO A 64 -5.40 4.88 1.32
C PRO A 64 -4.65 5.72 2.37
N TYR A 65 -5.40 6.35 3.27
CA TYR A 65 -4.89 7.05 4.45
C TYR A 65 -5.78 6.73 5.64
N GLY A 66 -5.37 5.73 6.41
CA GLY A 66 -6.22 5.12 7.46
C GLY A 66 -7.47 4.48 6.85
N SER A 67 -8.65 4.90 7.31
CA SER A 67 -9.95 4.42 6.81
C SER A 67 -10.49 5.19 5.61
N LEU A 68 -9.79 6.25 5.19
CA LEU A 68 -10.18 7.12 4.08
C LEU A 68 -9.22 6.96 2.90
N ARG A 69 -9.59 7.55 1.77
CA ARG A 69 -8.70 7.69 0.61
C ARG A 69 -8.45 9.16 0.33
N VAL A 70 -7.20 9.50 0.01
CA VAL A 70 -6.75 10.88 -0.17
C VAL A 70 -5.94 11.03 -1.46
N CYS A 71 -6.03 12.22 -2.04
CA CYS A 71 -5.26 12.60 -3.21
C CYS A 71 -3.80 12.78 -2.84
N CYS A 72 -2.95 12.04 -3.52
CA CYS A 72 -1.50 12.14 -3.47
C CYS A 72 -1.00 12.78 -4.77
N CYS A 73 -0.35 13.94 -4.69
CA CYS A 73 0.20 14.65 -5.84
C CYS A 73 1.72 14.47 -5.90
N VAL A 74 2.22 14.05 -7.06
CA VAL A 74 3.65 13.79 -7.36
C VAL A 74 4.07 14.50 -8.64
#